data_AF-A0A2E5WLE9-F1
#
_entry.id   AF-A0A2E5WLE9-F1
#
_cell.length_a   1.000
_cell.length_b   1.000
_cell.length_c   1.000
_cell.angle_alpha   90.00
_cell.angle_beta   90.00
_cell.angle_gamma   90.00
#
_symmetry.space_group_name_H-M   'P 1'
#
loop_
_entity.id
_entity.type
_entity.pdbx_description
1 polymer ?
#
loop_
_entity_poly.entity_id
_entity_poly.type
_entity_poly.pdbx_seq_one_letter_code
_entity_poly.pdbx_strand_id
1 'polypeptide(L)'
;MEYITKIERRFGVDVGFNESNLHPKDGEGRVGKGGIDKNYTLNDVLKLAYKMDEKPNIIVRGGSRSKWYLKRFPLENLEKEIVKQKKWRDCKVNMWIIEWEN
;
A
#
# COMPACT_ATOMS: atom_id res chain seq x y z
N MET A 1 1.38 -10.66 -14.81
CA MET A 1 2.00 -9.92 -13.68
C MET A 1 3.45 -10.33 -13.68
N GLU A 2 4.24 -9.81 -14.61
CA GLU A 2 5.61 -10.29 -14.93
C GLU A 2 6.69 -9.65 -14.05
N TYR A 3 6.32 -9.01 -12.95
CA TYR A 3 7.24 -8.14 -12.20
C TYR A 3 7.12 -8.27 -10.67
N ILE A 4 6.35 -9.24 -10.19
CA ILE A 4 6.07 -9.46 -8.77
C ILE A 4 6.45 -10.90 -8.46
N THR A 5 7.45 -11.08 -7.60
CA THR A 5 7.87 -12.41 -7.13
C THR A 5 6.92 -12.93 -6.06
N LYS A 6 6.36 -12.04 -5.23
CA LYS A 6 5.42 -12.42 -4.17
C LYS A 6 4.40 -11.32 -3.89
N ILE A 7 3.14 -11.72 -3.67
CA ILE A 7 2.10 -10.87 -3.11
C ILE A 7 1.37 -11.61 -1.99
N GLU A 8 1.38 -11.03 -0.79
CA GLU A 8 0.70 -11.57 0.38
C GLU A 8 -0.37 -10.60 0.85
N ARG A 9 -1.62 -11.06 0.96
CA ARG A 9 -2.72 -10.26 1.49
C ARG A 9 -2.92 -10.55 2.97
N ARG A 10 -2.98 -9.48 3.77
CA ARG A 10 -3.39 -9.52 5.17
C ARG A 10 -4.63 -8.68 5.39
N PHE A 11 -5.62 -9.27 6.05
CA PHE A 11 -6.85 -8.58 6.42
C PHE A 11 -6.75 -8.09 7.87
N GLY A 12 -7.37 -6.96 8.17
CA GLY A 12 -7.47 -6.50 9.56
C GLY A 12 -6.24 -5.75 10.05
N VAL A 13 -5.34 -5.32 9.15
CA VAL A 13 -4.02 -4.77 9.52
C VAL A 13 -3.61 -3.57 8.66
N ASP A 14 -2.99 -2.59 9.29
CA ASP A 14 -2.34 -1.44 8.65
C ASP A 14 -0.97 -1.26 9.31
N VAL A 15 0.00 -0.78 8.55
CA VAL A 15 1.34 -0.41 9.03
C VAL A 15 1.42 1.07 9.44
N GLY A 16 0.27 1.77 9.45
CA GLY A 16 0.04 3.15 9.89
C GLY A 16 1.28 3.99 10.15
N PHE A 17 1.74 4.70 9.11
CA PHE A 17 2.75 5.74 9.18
C PHE A 17 2.48 6.69 8.02
N ASN A 18 2.26 7.98 8.30
CA ASN A 18 1.90 8.95 7.27
C ASN A 18 3.09 9.34 6.38
N GLU A 19 4.31 9.21 6.90
CA GLU A 19 5.55 9.54 6.20
C GLU A 19 6.07 8.39 5.32
N SER A 20 5.49 7.17 5.42
CA SER A 20 5.84 6.06 4.54
C SER A 20 5.07 6.03 3.23
N ASN A 21 4.16 6.99 3.02
CA ASN A 21 3.35 7.03 1.82
C ASN A 21 4.20 7.46 0.61
N LEU A 22 4.20 6.63 -0.41
CA LEU A 22 4.79 6.95 -1.70
C LEU A 22 3.71 7.46 -2.67
N HIS A 23 4.15 8.29 -3.60
CA HIS A 23 3.30 8.89 -4.61
C HIS A 23 4.00 8.83 -5.97
N PRO A 24 3.27 8.54 -7.07
CA PRO A 24 3.78 8.75 -8.42
C PRO A 24 4.23 10.20 -8.59
N LYS A 25 5.39 10.41 -9.24
CA LYS A 25 6.04 11.73 -9.39
C LYS A 25 5.22 12.72 -10.20
N ASP A 26 4.55 12.25 -11.24
CA ASP A 26 3.64 12.99 -12.10
C ASP A 26 2.21 13.11 -11.53
N GLY A 27 1.96 12.43 -10.42
CA GLY A 27 0.64 12.35 -9.81
C GLY A 27 -0.34 11.43 -10.53
N GLU A 28 0.11 10.55 -11.43
CA GLU A 28 -0.74 9.57 -12.13
C GLU A 28 -1.63 8.81 -11.12
N GLY A 29 -2.94 8.80 -11.38
CA GLY A 29 -3.93 8.11 -10.56
C GLY A 29 -4.20 8.71 -9.18
N ARG A 30 -3.56 9.81 -8.77
CA ARG A 30 -3.80 10.44 -7.45
C ARG A 30 -5.11 11.22 -7.42
N VAL A 31 -5.71 11.29 -6.22
CA VAL A 31 -6.85 12.18 -5.93
C VAL A 31 -6.49 13.12 -4.79
N GLY A 32 -6.34 14.41 -5.10
CA GLY A 32 -6.00 15.45 -4.13
C GLY A 32 -4.60 15.25 -3.51
N LYS A 33 -4.43 15.65 -2.24
CA LYS A 33 -3.12 15.66 -1.57
C LYS A 33 -2.53 14.27 -1.26
N GLY A 34 -3.29 13.19 -1.35
CA GLY A 34 -2.78 11.84 -1.05
C GLY A 34 -3.70 10.71 -1.49
N GLY A 35 -3.07 9.56 -1.74
CA GLY A 35 -3.71 8.31 -2.16
C GLY A 35 -4.07 8.26 -3.65
N ILE A 36 -4.22 7.03 -4.16
CA ILE A 36 -4.67 6.72 -5.52
C ILE A 36 -6.19 6.60 -5.54
N ASP A 37 -6.82 6.98 -6.65
CA ASP A 37 -8.26 6.95 -6.86
C ASP A 37 -8.86 5.59 -6.46
N LYS A 38 -9.94 5.63 -5.68
CA LYS A 38 -10.71 4.47 -5.23
C LYS A 38 -11.23 3.58 -6.37
N ASN A 39 -11.39 4.13 -7.57
CA ASN A 39 -11.90 3.44 -8.74
C ASN A 39 -10.86 2.53 -9.40
N TYR A 40 -9.57 2.64 -9.04
CA TYR A 40 -8.54 1.75 -9.54
C TYR A 40 -8.75 0.33 -9.00
N THR A 41 -8.45 -0.67 -9.82
CA THR A 41 -8.33 -2.07 -9.38
C THR A 41 -6.96 -2.31 -8.74
N LEU A 42 -6.80 -3.41 -8.00
CA LEU A 42 -5.48 -3.78 -7.47
C LEU A 42 -4.44 -3.86 -8.59
N ASN A 43 -4.81 -4.44 -9.74
CA ASN A 43 -3.90 -4.60 -10.86
C ASN A 43 -3.47 -3.24 -11.45
N ASP A 44 -4.37 -2.27 -11.52
CA ASP A 44 -4.02 -0.91 -11.98
C ASP A 44 -3.06 -0.23 -11.00
N VAL A 45 -3.30 -0.39 -9.69
CA VAL A 45 -2.40 0.14 -8.66
C VAL A 45 -1.04 -0.53 -8.70
N LEU A 46 -0.96 -1.84 -8.95
CA LEU A 46 0.30 -2.57 -9.11
C LEU A 46 1.08 -2.09 -10.34
N LYS A 47 0.40 -1.84 -11.47
CA LYS A 47 1.03 -1.26 -12.65
C LYS A 47 1.58 0.13 -12.38
N LEU A 48 0.84 0.98 -11.67
CA LEU A 48 1.32 2.30 -11.24
C LEU A 48 2.55 2.17 -10.34
N ALA A 49 2.48 1.33 -9.32
CA ALA A 49 3.56 1.09 -8.37
C ALA A 49 4.83 0.58 -9.05
N TYR A 50 4.70 -0.25 -10.09
CA TYR A 50 5.84 -0.78 -10.83
C TYR A 50 6.59 0.30 -11.63
N LYS A 51 5.87 1.29 -12.18
CA LYS A 51 6.46 2.41 -12.91
C LYS A 51 7.23 3.40 -12.02
N MET A 52 7.05 3.33 -10.70
CA MET A 52 7.68 4.26 -9.77
C MET A 52 9.18 3.96 -9.62
N ASP A 53 9.99 5.02 -9.59
CA ASP A 53 11.43 4.91 -9.31
C ASP A 53 11.67 4.19 -7.98
N GLU A 54 10.97 4.63 -6.94
CA GLU A 54 10.91 3.94 -5.66
C GLU A 54 9.64 3.09 -5.59
N LYS A 55 9.81 1.77 -5.74
CA LYS A 55 8.69 0.84 -5.69
C LYS A 55 8.19 0.65 -4.25
N PRO A 56 6.87 0.77 -4.00
CA PRO A 56 6.28 0.50 -2.69
C PRO A 56 6.26 -1.00 -2.41
N ASN A 57 6.58 -1.43 -1.19
CA ASN A 57 6.46 -2.84 -0.79
C ASN A 57 5.17 -3.14 -0.01
N ILE A 58 4.34 -2.12 0.22
CA ILE A 58 3.04 -2.26 0.88
C ILE A 58 1.97 -1.47 0.11
N ILE A 59 0.82 -2.08 -0.12
CA ILE A 59 -0.40 -1.42 -0.58
C ILE A 59 -1.49 -1.58 0.47
N VAL A 60 -2.23 -0.51 0.77
CA VAL A 60 -3.34 -0.55 1.74
C VAL A 60 -4.63 -0.02 1.11
N ARG A 61 -5.74 -0.69 1.41
CA ARG A 61 -7.10 -0.24 1.09
C ARG A 61 -8.08 -0.56 2.23
N GLY A 62 -8.70 0.46 2.79
CA GLY A 62 -9.68 0.32 3.88
C GLY A 62 -11.04 -0.22 3.47
N GLY A 63 -11.49 -0.04 2.23
CA GLY A 63 -12.77 -0.54 1.75
C GLY A 63 -13.05 -0.17 0.30
N SER A 64 -14.20 -0.60 -0.23
CA SER A 64 -14.57 -0.35 -1.64
C SER A 64 -14.63 1.14 -2.00
N ARG A 65 -14.95 2.01 -1.04
CA ARG A 65 -14.99 3.47 -1.25
C ARG A 65 -13.71 4.22 -0.86
N SER A 66 -12.73 3.52 -0.27
CA SER A 66 -11.50 4.17 0.16
C SER A 66 -10.52 4.31 -1.00
N LYS A 67 -9.70 5.36 -0.94
CA LYS A 67 -8.49 5.47 -1.75
C LYS A 67 -7.53 4.30 -1.47
N TRP A 68 -6.62 4.09 -2.40
CA TRP A 68 -5.47 3.21 -2.18
C TRP A 68 -4.28 4.02 -1.68
N TYR A 69 -3.45 3.38 -0.86
CA TYR A 69 -2.21 3.95 -0.38
C TYR A 69 -1.04 3.05 -0.74
N LEU A 70 -0.03 3.63 -1.37
CA LEU A 70 1.24 3.00 -1.67
C LEU A 70 2.22 3.37 -0.55
N LYS A 71 2.92 2.38 0.01
CA LYS A 71 3.83 2.59 1.12
C LYS A 71 5.13 1.84 0.92
N ARG A 72 6.21 2.41 1.46
CA ARG A 72 7.48 1.72 1.62
C ARG A 72 7.84 1.65 3.10
N PHE A 73 8.00 0.43 3.59
CA PHE A 73 8.20 0.18 5.02
C PHE A 73 9.19 -0.96 5.26
N PRO A 74 10.12 -0.83 6.21
CA PRO A 74 11.04 -1.92 6.56
C PRO A 74 10.27 -3.12 7.15
N LEU A 75 10.33 -4.27 6.47
CA LEU A 75 9.51 -5.44 6.80
C LEU A 75 9.88 -6.06 8.16
N GLU A 76 11.11 -5.87 8.63
CA GLU A 76 11.58 -6.31 9.94
C GLU A 76 10.78 -5.68 11.10
N ASN A 77 10.20 -4.50 10.88
CA ASN A 77 9.43 -3.77 11.88
C ASN A 77 7.92 -3.93 11.70
N LEU A 78 7.47 -4.66 10.68
CA LEU A 78 6.07 -4.71 10.26
C LEU A 78 5.14 -5.21 11.37
N GLU A 79 5.47 -6.35 11.99
CA GLU A 79 4.62 -6.94 13.04
C GLU A 79 4.47 -6.03 14.25
N LYS A 80 5.58 -5.39 14.66
CA LYS A 80 5.59 -4.47 15.80
C LYS A 80 4.65 -3.29 15.55
N GLU A 81 4.68 -2.72 14.34
CA GLU A 81 3.82 -1.60 14.00
C GLU A 81 2.36 -2.03 13.84
N ILE A 82 2.07 -3.19 13.23
CA ILE A 82 0.70 -3.74 13.16
C ILE A 82 0.10 -3.90 14.56
N VAL A 83 0.86 -4.49 15.50
CA VAL A 83 0.41 -4.66 16.89
C VAL A 83 0.14 -3.32 17.54
N LYS A 84 1.01 -2.33 17.31
CA LYS A 84 0.81 -0.96 17.81
C LYS A 84 -0.46 -0.35 17.23
N GLN A 85 -0.70 -0.44 15.93
CA GLN A 85 -1.91 0.07 15.27
C GLN A 85 -3.20 -0.56 15.82
N LYS A 86 -3.20 -1.89 16.01
CA LYS A 86 -4.35 -2.63 16.56
C LYS A 86 -4.74 -2.19 17.97
N LYS A 87 -3.82 -1.65 18.77
CA LYS A 87 -4.12 -1.20 20.15
C LYS A 87 -5.06 0.02 20.20
N TRP A 88 -5.04 0.87 19.18
CA TRP A 88 -5.80 2.14 19.19
C TRP A 88 -6.77 2.29 18.01
N ARG A 89 -6.77 1.35 17.06
CA ARG A 89 -7.66 1.38 15.90
C ARG A 89 -8.15 -0.01 15.52
N ASP A 90 -9.47 -0.11 15.33
CA ASP A 90 -10.07 -1.25 14.63
C ASP A 90 -9.72 -1.17 13.14
N CYS A 91 -8.69 -1.90 12.73
CA CYS A 91 -8.11 -1.82 11.40
C CYS A 91 -8.87 -2.70 10.40
N LYS A 92 -10.06 -2.31 9.95
CA LYS A 92 -10.82 -3.05 8.92
C LYS A 92 -10.30 -2.80 7.50
N VAL A 93 -8.99 -2.96 7.28
CA VAL A 93 -8.34 -2.68 6.00
C VAL A 93 -7.70 -3.92 5.41
N ASN A 94 -7.52 -3.91 4.09
CA ASN A 94 -6.72 -4.88 3.37
C ASN A 94 -5.34 -4.30 3.13
N MET A 95 -4.32 -5.06 3.50
CA MET A 95 -2.92 -4.75 3.22
C MET A 95 -2.35 -5.83 2.33
N TRP A 96 -1.62 -5.43 1.29
CA TRP A 96 -0.84 -6.31 0.44
C TRP A 96 0.62 -6.01 0.66
N ILE A 97 1.39 -7.03 1.00
CA ILE A 97 2.85 -7.00 1.07
C ILE A 97 3.35 -7.51 -0.29
N ILE A 98 4.22 -6.74 -0.92
CA ILE A 98 4.66 -6.98 -2.30
C ILE A 98 6.16 -7.07 -2.32
N GLU A 99 6.64 -8.12 -2.99
CA GLU A 99 8.02 -8.31 -3.36
C GLU A 99 8.12 -8.19 -4.87
N TRP A 100 8.95 -7.25 -5.33
CA TRP A 100 9.15 -7.00 -6.76
C TRP A 100 10.28 -7.87 -7.28
N GLU A 101 10.18 -8.23 -8.56
CA GLU A 101 11.30 -8.81 -9.28
C GLU A 101 12.38 -7.73 -9.48
N ASN A 102 13.64 -8.10 -9.21
CA ASN A 102 14.79 -7.20 -9.27
C ASN A 102 15.10 -6.76 -10.70
#